data_AF-A0A8B6CPL6-F1
#
_entry.id   AF-A0A8B6CPL6-F1
#
_cell.length_a   1.000
_cell.length_b   1.000
_cell.length_c   1.000
_cell.angle_alpha   90.00
_cell.angle_beta   90.00
_cell.angle_gamma   90.00
#
_symmetry.space_group_name_H-M   'P 1'
#
loop_
_entity.id
_entity.type
_entity.pdbx_description
1 polymer ?
#
loop_
_entity_poly.entity_id
_entity_poly.type
_entity_poly.pdbx_seq_one_letter_code
_entity_poly.pdbx_strand_id
1 'polypeptide(L)'
;MQNECSSKEICVRCGGAHTTPNCDKPPKCINCNGEHPASNKDCPKRIENIKIITKVAKEKCSYKEARTEVKHEIKKQDIVHRPKTKSPLPKEHKEIEDLLVFIALLLKKLPAIKEENAQFIYITDLVKKVFGFEIQPQNLTKRFTELI
;
A
#
# COMPACT_ATOMS: atom_id res chain seq x y z
N MET A 1 45.26 -20.19 -20.21
CA MET A 1 44.26 -19.30 -19.58
C MET A 1 44.70 -17.88 -19.84
N GLN A 2 43.98 -17.11 -20.66
CA GLN A 2 44.22 -15.67 -20.78
C GLN A 2 43.67 -15.01 -19.53
N ASN A 3 44.57 -14.51 -18.66
CA ASN A 3 44.24 -13.78 -17.42
C ASN A 3 44.22 -12.26 -17.63
N GLU A 4 44.26 -11.80 -18.88
CA GLU A 4 44.30 -10.38 -19.21
C GLU A 4 42.89 -9.89 -19.55
N CYS A 5 42.39 -8.97 -18.73
CA CYS A 5 41.14 -8.28 -19.01
C CYS A 5 41.39 -7.25 -20.11
N SER A 6 40.77 -7.40 -21.27
CA SER A 6 40.86 -6.40 -22.37
C SER A 6 40.06 -5.12 -22.09
N SER A 7 39.37 -5.04 -20.95
CA SER A 7 38.58 -3.87 -20.58
C SER A 7 39.47 -2.74 -20.08
N LYS A 8 39.13 -1.50 -20.44
CA LYS A 8 39.79 -0.32 -19.90
C LYS A 8 39.59 -0.26 -18.38
N GLU A 9 40.64 0.11 -17.65
CA GLU A 9 40.55 0.31 -16.20
C GLU A 9 39.57 1.45 -15.88
N ILE A 10 38.66 1.19 -14.93
CA ILE A 10 37.67 2.16 -14.46
C ILE A 10 37.77 2.23 -12.93
N CYS A 11 37.84 3.44 -12.42
CA CYS A 11 37.86 3.72 -10.99
C CYS A 11 36.55 3.28 -10.31
N VAL A 12 36.63 2.37 -9.35
CA VAL A 12 35.46 1.84 -8.61
C VAL A 12 34.78 2.94 -7.76
N ARG A 13 35.52 3.99 -7.39
CA ARG A 13 35.02 5.11 -6.57
C ARG A 13 34.11 6.05 -7.37
N CYS A 14 34.57 6.54 -8.53
CA CYS A 14 33.90 7.61 -9.27
C CYS A 14 33.54 7.26 -10.74
N GLY A 15 33.96 6.10 -11.25
CA GLY A 15 33.69 5.68 -12.62
C GLY A 15 34.57 6.32 -13.70
N GLY A 16 35.62 7.06 -13.32
CA GLY A 16 36.56 7.66 -14.27
C GLY A 16 37.64 6.69 -14.77
N ALA A 17 38.27 7.03 -15.90
CA ALA A 17 39.38 6.25 -16.49
C ALA A 17 40.72 6.55 -15.78
N HIS A 18 40.90 6.00 -14.59
CA HIS A 18 42.13 6.05 -13.77
C HIS A 18 42.08 4.96 -12.69
N THR A 19 43.20 4.71 -12.02
CA THR A 19 43.31 3.79 -10.89
C THR A 19 42.61 4.36 -9.65
N THR A 20 42.06 3.48 -8.80
CA THR A 20 41.35 3.93 -7.58
C THR A 20 42.23 4.72 -6.58
N PRO A 21 43.52 4.37 -6.35
CA PRO A 21 44.39 5.13 -5.44
C PRO A 21 44.62 6.60 -5.83
N ASN A 22 44.56 6.92 -7.12
CA ASN A 22 44.79 8.29 -7.63
C ASN A 22 43.48 9.07 -7.81
N CYS A 23 42.44 8.74 -7.04
CA CYS A 23 41.11 9.29 -7.24
C CYS A 23 40.76 10.37 -6.21
N ASP A 24 40.69 11.62 -6.66
CA ASP A 24 40.26 12.77 -5.84
C ASP A 24 38.79 13.16 -6.02
N LYS A 25 38.06 12.47 -6.91
CA LYS A 25 36.66 12.78 -7.24
C LYS A 25 35.68 12.25 -6.19
N PRO A 26 34.52 12.91 -5.98
CA PRO A 26 33.46 12.36 -5.13
C PRO A 26 32.98 11.00 -5.65
N PRO A 27 32.51 10.11 -4.75
CA PRO A 27 32.04 8.80 -5.15
C PRO A 27 30.79 8.91 -6.01
N LYS A 28 30.75 8.14 -7.09
CA LYS A 28 29.63 8.06 -8.03
C LYS A 28 29.52 6.65 -8.57
N CYS A 29 28.39 6.01 -8.30
CA CYS A 29 28.19 4.63 -8.71
C CYS A 29 27.90 4.55 -10.21
N ILE A 30 28.68 3.79 -10.97
CA ILE A 30 28.43 3.59 -12.41
C ILE A 30 27.17 2.74 -12.68
N ASN A 31 26.69 1.98 -11.67
CA ASN A 31 25.58 1.05 -11.85
C ASN A 31 24.20 1.67 -11.57
N CYS A 32 24.12 2.64 -10.66
CA CYS A 32 22.87 3.31 -10.28
C CYS A 32 22.96 4.84 -10.24
N ASN A 33 24.13 5.42 -10.53
CA ASN A 33 24.40 6.85 -10.50
C ASN A 33 24.28 7.52 -9.11
N GLY A 34 24.18 6.75 -8.03
CA GLY A 34 24.11 7.27 -6.65
C GLY A 34 25.46 7.74 -6.08
N GLU A 35 25.39 8.47 -4.97
CA GLU A 35 26.52 9.09 -4.24
C GLU A 35 27.31 8.06 -3.39
N HIS A 36 27.71 6.96 -4.00
CA HIS A 36 28.48 5.91 -3.37
C HIS A 36 29.38 5.18 -4.40
N PRO A 37 30.46 4.49 -3.99
CA PRO A 37 31.28 3.72 -4.92
C PRO A 37 30.51 2.53 -5.52
N ALA A 38 30.96 2.03 -6.67
CA ALA A 38 30.33 0.88 -7.34
C ALA A 38 30.39 -0.43 -6.52
N SER A 39 31.33 -0.52 -5.58
CA SER A 39 31.49 -1.64 -4.65
C SER A 39 30.54 -1.63 -3.45
N ASN A 40 29.74 -0.56 -3.25
CA ASN A 40 28.85 -0.47 -2.10
C ASN A 40 27.81 -1.62 -2.09
N LYS A 41 27.68 -2.29 -0.93
CA LYS A 41 26.75 -3.40 -0.71
C LYS A 41 25.28 -2.94 -0.75
N ASP A 42 25.03 -1.69 -0.36
CA ASP A 42 23.69 -1.10 -0.29
C ASP A 42 23.24 -0.50 -1.63
N CYS A 43 24.04 -0.65 -2.70
CA CYS A 43 23.66 -0.21 -4.02
C CYS A 43 22.34 -0.90 -4.46
N PRO A 44 21.28 -0.16 -4.82
CA PRO A 44 20.01 -0.75 -5.22
C PRO A 44 20.17 -1.67 -6.43
N LYS A 45 21.07 -1.31 -7.36
CA LYS A 45 21.35 -2.13 -8.54
C LYS A 45 22.06 -3.44 -8.21
N ARG A 46 22.95 -3.43 -7.21
CA ARG A 46 23.60 -4.64 -6.70
C ARG A 46 22.57 -5.57 -6.07
N ILE A 47 21.69 -5.03 -5.22
CA ILE A 47 20.61 -5.80 -4.58
C ILE A 47 19.68 -6.42 -5.63
N GLU A 48 19.27 -5.64 -6.65
CA GLU A 48 18.49 -6.15 -7.80
C GLU A 48 19.22 -7.33 -8.49
N ASN A 49 20.50 -7.16 -8.84
CA ASN A 49 21.28 -8.21 -9.51
C ASN A 49 21.43 -9.48 -8.65
N ILE A 50 21.63 -9.34 -7.33
CA ILE A 50 21.68 -10.48 -6.41
C ILE A 50 20.34 -11.22 -6.42
N LYS A 51 19.21 -10.51 -6.37
CA LYS A 51 17.87 -11.13 -6.46
C LYS A 51 17.71 -11.90 -7.76
N ILE A 52 18.12 -11.32 -8.90
CA ILE A 52 18.04 -11.97 -10.21
C ILE A 52 18.87 -13.26 -10.23
N ILE A 53 20.14 -13.20 -9.83
CA ILE A 53 21.04 -14.38 -9.82
C ILE A 53 20.52 -15.45 -8.87
N THR A 54 20.04 -15.05 -7.70
CA THR A 54 19.46 -15.97 -6.71
C THR A 54 18.23 -16.68 -7.29
N LYS A 55 17.39 -15.96 -8.02
CA LYS A 55 16.19 -16.50 -8.65
C LYS A 55 16.52 -17.48 -9.77
N VAL A 56 17.47 -17.14 -10.64
CA VAL A 56 18.02 -18.06 -11.65
C VAL A 56 18.51 -19.36 -11.00
N ALA A 57 19.27 -19.27 -9.91
CA ALA A 57 19.81 -20.44 -9.22
C ALA A 57 18.72 -21.30 -8.56
N LYS A 58 17.69 -20.68 -7.97
CA LYS A 58 16.61 -21.37 -7.26
C LYS A 58 15.57 -21.99 -8.20
N GLU A 59 15.16 -21.24 -9.21
CA GLU A 59 14.03 -21.59 -10.10
C GLU A 59 14.49 -22.22 -11.41
N LYS A 60 15.81 -22.27 -11.67
CA LYS A 60 16.40 -22.77 -12.92
C LYS A 60 15.82 -22.12 -14.19
N CYS A 61 15.40 -20.87 -14.09
CA CYS A 61 14.91 -20.07 -15.21
C CYS A 61 16.03 -19.29 -15.90
N SER A 62 15.77 -18.73 -17.08
CA SER A 62 16.74 -17.88 -17.76
C SER A 62 16.94 -16.55 -17.03
N TYR A 63 18.11 -15.93 -17.21
CA TYR A 63 18.38 -14.60 -16.67
C TYR A 63 17.35 -13.54 -17.11
N LYS A 64 16.86 -13.64 -18.35
CA LYS A 64 15.88 -12.69 -18.90
C LYS A 64 14.52 -12.81 -18.20
N GLU A 65 14.07 -14.03 -17.95
CA GLU A 65 12.83 -14.31 -17.21
C GLU A 65 12.96 -13.81 -15.76
N ALA A 66 14.00 -14.24 -15.04
CA ALA A 66 14.27 -13.79 -13.67
C ALA A 66 14.34 -12.26 -13.56
N ARG A 67 15.01 -11.59 -14.49
CA ARG A 67 15.08 -10.12 -14.54
C ARG A 67 13.71 -9.47 -14.74
N THR A 68 12.86 -10.05 -15.57
CA THR A 68 11.52 -9.51 -15.87
C THR A 68 10.63 -9.62 -14.64
N GLU A 69 10.68 -10.76 -13.95
CA GLU A 69 9.92 -10.99 -12.73
C GLU A 69 10.38 -10.13 -11.57
N VAL A 70 11.69 -10.05 -11.30
CA VAL A 70 12.23 -9.18 -10.23
C VAL A 70 11.84 -7.72 -10.46
N LYS A 71 11.87 -7.24 -11.71
CA LYS A 71 11.39 -5.88 -12.03
C LYS A 71 9.90 -5.70 -11.74
N HIS A 72 9.09 -6.72 -12.01
CA HIS A 72 7.66 -6.69 -11.71
C HIS A 72 7.39 -6.71 -10.20
N GLU A 73 8.14 -7.50 -9.44
CA GLU A 73 8.09 -7.52 -7.97
C GLU A 73 8.46 -6.16 -7.35
N ILE A 74 9.53 -5.52 -7.84
CA ILE A 74 9.94 -4.18 -7.36
C ILE A 74 8.84 -3.15 -7.64
N LYS A 75 8.27 -3.14 -8.85
CA LYS A 75 7.16 -2.22 -9.20
C LYS A 75 5.93 -2.41 -8.30
N LYS A 76 5.60 -3.65 -7.93
CA LYS A 76 4.51 -3.94 -6.99
C LYS A 76 4.80 -3.39 -5.60
N GLN A 77 6.07 -3.42 -5.16
CA GLN A 77 6.49 -2.89 -3.86
C GLN A 77 6.49 -1.36 -3.82
N ASP A 78 6.80 -0.66 -4.91
CA ASP A 78 6.73 0.80 -5.01
C ASP A 78 5.30 1.36 -4.83
N ILE A 79 4.27 0.56 -5.16
CA ILE A 79 2.86 0.88 -4.86
C ILE A 79 2.59 0.81 -3.35
N VAL A 80 3.30 -0.07 -2.63
CA VAL A 80 3.07 -0.34 -1.21
C VAL A 80 3.97 0.50 -0.29
N HIS A 81 5.15 0.93 -0.75
CA HIS A 81 6.19 1.58 0.07
C HIS A 81 6.54 3.02 -0.35
N ARG A 82 5.74 3.70 -1.20
CA ARG A 82 5.95 5.13 -1.50
C ARG A 82 6.11 5.90 -0.17
N PRO A 83 7.28 6.50 0.12
CA PRO A 83 7.35 7.48 1.20
C PRO A 83 6.35 8.57 0.85
N LYS A 84 5.52 9.01 1.80
CA LYS A 84 4.61 10.15 1.60
C LYS A 84 5.44 11.40 1.25
N THR A 85 5.80 11.57 -0.02
CA THR A 85 6.21 12.86 -0.55
C THR A 85 4.97 13.74 -0.50
N LYS A 86 5.12 14.95 0.06
CA LYS A 86 4.09 15.98 0.10
C LYS A 86 3.80 16.49 -1.31
N SER A 87 3.30 15.64 -2.20
CA SER A 87 2.65 16.05 -3.44
C SER A 87 1.16 16.27 -3.13
N PRO A 88 0.51 17.34 -3.65
CA PRO A 88 -0.93 17.54 -3.47
C PRO A 88 -1.70 16.28 -3.89
N LEU A 89 -2.60 15.81 -3.04
CA LEU A 89 -3.33 14.56 -3.24
C LEU A 89 -4.15 14.62 -4.56
N PRO A 90 -4.17 13.55 -5.37
CA PRO A 90 -5.00 13.47 -6.58
C PRO A 90 -6.50 13.59 -6.26
N LYS A 91 -7.26 14.15 -7.22
CA LYS A 91 -8.69 14.52 -7.10
C LYS A 91 -9.64 13.36 -6.74
N GLU A 92 -9.19 12.10 -6.83
CA GLU A 92 -9.93 10.90 -6.39
C GLU A 92 -10.16 10.84 -4.88
N HIS A 93 -9.39 11.62 -4.09
CA HIS A 93 -9.56 11.71 -2.64
C HIS A 93 -10.84 12.43 -2.19
N LYS A 94 -11.42 13.30 -3.03
CA LYS A 94 -12.59 14.09 -2.64
C LYS A 94 -13.84 13.22 -2.47
N GLU A 95 -14.04 12.24 -3.34
CA GLU A 95 -15.17 11.30 -3.27
C GLU A 95 -15.07 10.41 -2.03
N ILE A 96 -13.85 10.02 -1.63
CA ILE A 96 -13.59 9.25 -0.41
C ILE A 96 -13.85 10.11 0.83
N GLU A 97 -13.41 11.37 0.83
CA GLU A 97 -13.67 12.31 1.94
C GLU A 97 -15.16 12.58 2.12
N ASP A 98 -15.90 12.80 1.03
CA ASP A 98 -17.36 13.01 1.06
C ASP A 98 -18.09 11.76 1.58
N LEU A 99 -17.64 10.56 1.19
CA LEU A 99 -18.19 9.29 1.71
C LEU A 99 -17.91 9.10 3.20
N LEU A 100 -16.72 9.48 3.69
CA LEU A 100 -16.37 9.40 5.11
C LEU A 100 -17.22 10.35 5.96
N VAL A 101 -17.52 11.56 5.46
CA VAL A 101 -18.43 12.49 6.12
C VAL A 101 -19.84 11.91 6.21
N PHE A 102 -20.33 11.29 5.14
CA PHE A 102 -21.63 10.63 5.13
C PHE A 102 -21.70 9.46 6.13
N ILE A 103 -20.68 8.59 6.17
CA ILE A 103 -20.60 7.50 7.14
C ILE A 103 -20.61 8.05 8.58
N ALA A 104 -19.85 9.11 8.87
CA ALA A 104 -19.83 9.73 10.18
C ALA A 104 -21.20 10.29 10.60
N LEU A 105 -21.96 10.87 9.66
CA LEU A 105 -23.33 11.33 9.90
C LEU A 105 -24.29 10.18 10.20
N LEU A 106 -24.17 9.06 9.48
CA LEU A 106 -24.96 7.86 9.76
C LEU A 106 -24.64 7.27 11.14
N LEU A 107 -23.36 7.18 11.50
CA LEU A 107 -22.93 6.69 12.81
C LEU A 107 -23.46 7.56 13.96
N LYS A 108 -23.57 8.88 13.77
CA LYS A 108 -24.19 9.79 14.74
C LYS A 108 -25.70 9.60 14.90
N LYS A 109 -26.39 9.09 13.87
CA LYS A 109 -27.83 8.78 13.91
C LYS A 109 -28.14 7.40 14.50
N LEU A 110 -27.19 6.46 14.47
CA LEU A 110 -27.35 5.13 15.06
C LEU A 110 -27.78 5.09 16.54
N PRO A 111 -27.25 5.92 17.47
CA PRO A 111 -27.68 5.86 18.86
C PRO A 111 -29.16 6.26 19.04
N ALA A 112 -29.64 7.28 18.34
CA ALA A 112 -31.06 7.67 18.37
C ALA A 112 -31.97 6.55 17.85
N ILE A 113 -31.58 5.90 16.75
CA ILE A 113 -32.31 4.73 16.21
C ILE A 113 -32.30 3.56 17.20
N LYS A 114 -31.20 3.35 17.93
CA LYS A 114 -31.11 2.30 18.96
C LYS A 114 -32.01 2.60 20.16
N GLU A 115 -32.10 3.86 20.59
CA GLU A 115 -32.99 4.27 21.68
C GLU A 115 -34.47 4.17 21.30
N GLU A 116 -34.83 4.64 20.10
CA GLU A 116 -36.19 4.48 19.56
C GLU A 116 -36.58 3.00 19.46
N ASN A 117 -35.65 2.13 19.01
CA ASN A 117 -35.86 0.69 18.98
C ASN A 117 -35.98 0.07 20.38
N ALA A 118 -35.23 0.56 21.37
CA ALA A 118 -35.32 0.07 22.75
C ALA A 118 -36.66 0.45 23.40
N GLN A 119 -37.13 1.68 23.17
CA GLN A 119 -38.46 2.12 23.61
C GLN A 119 -39.56 1.30 22.92
N PHE A 120 -39.39 1.03 21.62
CA PHE A 120 -40.31 0.19 20.87
C PHE A 120 -40.39 -1.23 21.45
N ILE A 121 -39.25 -1.88 21.71
CA ILE A 121 -39.18 -3.22 22.32
C ILE A 121 -39.89 -3.23 23.68
N TYR A 122 -39.60 -2.23 24.52
CA TYR A 122 -40.24 -2.10 25.83
C TYR A 122 -41.78 -1.98 25.74
N ILE A 123 -42.27 -1.16 24.81
CA ILE A 123 -43.71 -1.00 24.58
C ILE A 123 -44.33 -2.31 24.06
N THR A 124 -43.68 -3.00 23.12
CA THR A 124 -44.19 -4.29 22.62
C THR A 124 -44.24 -5.36 23.69
N ASP A 125 -43.24 -5.42 24.57
CA ASP A 125 -43.20 -6.35 25.71
C ASP A 125 -44.30 -6.03 26.74
N LEU A 126 -44.53 -4.75 27.02
CA LEU A 126 -45.58 -4.32 27.93
C LEU A 126 -46.98 -4.66 27.39
N VAL A 127 -47.23 -4.41 26.10
CA VAL A 127 -48.52 -4.77 25.47
C VAL A 127 -48.74 -6.28 25.50
N LYS A 128 -47.71 -7.08 25.18
CA LYS A 128 -47.78 -8.55 25.29
C LYS A 128 -48.13 -8.99 26.71
N LYS A 129 -47.52 -8.37 27.71
CA LYS A 129 -47.74 -8.70 29.14
C LYS A 129 -49.13 -8.32 29.64
N VAL A 130 -49.67 -7.17 29.23
CA VAL A 130 -50.96 -6.65 29.72
C VAL A 130 -52.14 -7.25 28.95
N PHE A 131 -52.01 -7.41 27.64
CA PHE A 131 -53.14 -7.77 26.77
C PHE A 131 -53.03 -9.17 26.15
N GLY A 132 -51.90 -9.87 26.34
CA GLY A 132 -51.73 -11.27 25.93
C GLY A 132 -51.55 -11.51 24.43
N PHE A 133 -51.31 -10.47 23.63
CA PHE A 133 -51.05 -10.59 22.19
C PHE A 133 -49.76 -9.88 21.77
N GLU A 134 -49.09 -10.42 20.75
CA GLU A 134 -47.88 -9.83 20.17
C GLU A 134 -48.22 -8.81 19.08
N ILE A 135 -47.57 -7.64 19.12
CA ILE A 135 -47.65 -6.66 18.03
C ILE A 135 -46.46 -6.88 17.09
N GLN A 136 -46.77 -7.16 15.83
CA GLN A 136 -45.77 -7.25 14.77
C GLN A 136 -45.34 -5.83 14.31
N PRO A 137 -44.03 -5.54 14.17
CA PRO A 137 -43.53 -4.19 13.86
C PRO A 137 -44.12 -3.57 12.60
N GLN A 138 -44.37 -4.39 11.58
CA GLN A 138 -44.94 -3.99 10.29
C GLN A 138 -46.40 -3.50 10.34
N ASN A 139 -47.09 -3.63 11.48
CA ASN A 139 -48.51 -3.28 11.62
C ASN A 139 -48.77 -1.96 12.38
N LEU A 140 -47.74 -1.30 12.91
CA LEU A 140 -47.88 -0.06 13.70
C LEU A 140 -47.92 1.22 12.83
N THR A 141 -47.21 1.24 11.70
CA THR A 141 -47.19 2.40 10.79
C THR A 141 -48.53 2.67 10.09
N LYS A 142 -49.40 1.67 9.94
CA LYS A 142 -50.73 1.86 9.33
C LYS A 142 -51.79 2.38 10.29
N ARG A 143 -51.67 2.13 11.60
CA ARG A 143 -52.76 2.37 12.56
C ARG A 143 -52.70 3.74 13.25
N PHE A 144 -51.54 4.38 13.27
CA PHE A 144 -51.37 5.72 13.87
C PHE A 144 -51.77 6.88 12.94
N THR A 145 -51.80 6.66 11.63
CA THR A 145 -52.31 7.65 10.66
C THR A 145 -53.84 7.66 10.54
N GLU A 146 -54.53 6.68 11.12
CA GLU A 146 -56.00 6.57 11.08
C GLU A 146 -56.68 7.05 12.38
N LEU A 147 -55.91 7.61 13.33
CA LEU A 147 -56.38 8.03 14.66
C LEU A 147 -56.08 9.52 14.99
N ILE A 148 -55.74 10.32 13.97
CA ILE A 148 -55.75 11.79 13.98
C ILE A 148 -56.65 12.24 12.84
#